data_AF-A0A958VET3-F1
#
_entry.id   AF-A0A958VET3-F1
#
_cell.length_a   1.000
_cell.length_b   1.000
_cell.length_c   1.000
_cell.angle_alpha   90.00
_cell.angle_beta   90.00
_cell.angle_gamma   90.00
#
_symmetry.space_group_name_H-M   'P 1'
#
loop_
_entity.id
_entity.type
_entity.pdbx_description
1 polymer ?
#
loop_
_entity_poly.entity_id
_entity_poly.type
_entity_poly.pdbx_seq_one_letter_code
_entity_poly.pdbx_strand_id
1 'polypeptide(L)'
;MGIVQVRLDTYDNRWFNPGNPVKRILWYYTNAIFFHSYLFPISGIKVALLKLFGAKVGKGVVIKPNVNIKYPWFLSIGDYTWMGEKVWIDNLCEVRIGSHCCLSQESYLLTGNHNYKKSTFDLITQSIILEDGVWIGAKAVVAPGVVCHQNALLTVCSVASQSLDANSIYSGNPAVKIRERIIKS
;
A
#
# COMPACT_ATOMS: atom_id res chain seq x y z
N MET A 1 25.46 11.78 30.78
CA MET A 1 24.08 11.95 30.28
C MET A 1 23.35 10.63 30.43
N GLY A 2 22.18 10.60 31.06
CA GLY A 2 21.38 9.37 31.19
C GLY A 2 20.90 8.88 29.82
N ILE A 3 20.79 7.57 29.64
CA ILE A 3 20.23 6.97 28.44
C ILE A 3 18.73 7.26 28.42
N VAL A 4 18.25 7.99 27.41
CA VAL A 4 16.82 8.22 27.19
C VAL A 4 16.19 6.91 26.71
N GLN A 5 15.15 6.44 27.41
CA GLN A 5 14.43 5.20 27.08
C GLN A 5 13.15 5.48 26.28
N VAL A 6 12.75 4.53 25.45
CA VAL A 6 11.46 4.55 24.74
C VAL A 6 10.31 4.30 25.73
N ARG A 7 9.23 5.08 25.63
CA ARG A 7 8.05 5.10 26.51
C ARG A 7 6.76 5.10 25.69
N LEU A 8 6.34 3.90 25.30
CA LEU A 8 5.11 3.68 24.51
C LEU A 8 3.82 3.98 25.29
N ASP A 9 3.87 4.23 26.58
CA ASP A 9 2.72 4.70 27.36
C ASP A 9 2.48 6.21 27.20
N THR A 10 3.42 6.93 26.57
CA THR A 10 3.42 8.38 26.42
C THR A 10 3.36 8.87 24.96
N TYR A 11 2.99 8.01 24.00
CA TYR A 11 2.85 8.42 22.60
C TYR A 11 1.77 9.49 22.42
N ASP A 12 1.94 10.37 21.43
CA ASP A 12 0.89 11.31 21.02
C ASP A 12 0.41 11.05 19.59
N ASN A 13 -0.80 10.48 19.47
CA ASN A 13 -1.48 10.24 18.20
C ASN A 13 -2.81 11.01 18.10
N ARG A 14 -3.02 12.07 18.91
CA ARG A 14 -4.29 12.82 18.90
C ARG A 14 -4.58 13.50 17.55
N TRP A 15 -3.52 13.79 16.78
CA TRP A 15 -3.61 14.32 15.43
C TRP A 15 -4.09 13.28 14.40
N PHE A 16 -3.91 11.99 14.70
CA PHE A 16 -4.19 10.91 13.76
C PHE A 16 -5.68 10.54 13.79
N ASN A 17 -6.33 10.65 12.64
CA ASN A 17 -7.73 10.26 12.47
C ASN A 17 -7.83 9.00 11.59
N PRO A 18 -8.04 7.80 12.18
CA PRO A 18 -8.21 6.57 11.42
C PRO A 18 -9.58 6.46 10.72
N GLY A 19 -10.48 7.43 10.89
CA GLY A 19 -11.85 7.38 10.40
C GLY A 19 -12.85 6.88 11.46
N ASN A 20 -14.13 6.92 11.08
CA ASN A 20 -15.25 6.60 11.98
C ASN A 20 -15.12 5.18 12.58
N PRO A 21 -15.30 5.01 13.91
CA PRO A 21 -15.08 3.73 14.58
C PRO A 21 -16.05 2.63 14.14
N VAL A 22 -17.32 2.96 13.90
CA VAL A 22 -18.31 1.99 13.39
C VAL A 22 -17.91 1.52 12.00
N LYS A 23 -17.52 2.46 11.13
CA LYS A 23 -17.02 2.14 9.78
C LYS A 23 -15.80 1.22 9.83
N ARG A 24 -14.88 1.44 10.78
CA ARG A 24 -13.70 0.60 11.01
C ARG A 24 -14.07 -0.82 11.44
N ILE A 25 -15.02 -0.96 12.37
CA ILE A 25 -15.49 -2.28 12.82
C ILE A 25 -16.17 -3.03 11.67
N LEU A 26 -17.09 -2.38 10.96
CA LEU A 26 -17.75 -2.98 9.80
C LEU A 26 -16.75 -3.38 8.71
N TRP A 27 -15.75 -2.54 8.46
CA TRP A 27 -14.70 -2.85 7.50
C TRP A 27 -13.84 -4.01 7.97
N TYR A 28 -13.48 -4.10 9.23
CA TYR A 28 -12.66 -5.19 9.76
C TYR A 28 -13.27 -6.56 9.42
N TYR A 29 -14.56 -6.75 9.70
CA TYR A 29 -15.26 -7.99 9.36
C TYR A 29 -15.46 -8.17 7.85
N THR A 30 -15.77 -7.10 7.13
CA THR A 30 -15.89 -7.14 5.65
C THR A 30 -14.57 -7.58 5.00
N ASN A 31 -13.45 -7.01 5.44
CA ASN A 31 -12.11 -7.36 4.98
C ASN A 31 -11.78 -8.81 5.31
N ALA A 32 -12.01 -9.25 6.55
CA ALA A 32 -11.76 -10.63 6.96
C ALA A 32 -12.54 -11.66 6.12
N ILE A 33 -13.81 -11.38 5.81
CA ILE A 33 -14.67 -12.33 5.09
C ILE A 33 -14.43 -12.29 3.58
N PHE A 34 -14.36 -11.10 2.97
CA PHE A 34 -14.38 -10.96 1.51
C PHE A 34 -13.00 -10.75 0.87
N PHE A 35 -12.02 -10.23 1.61
CA PHE A 35 -10.71 -9.84 1.06
C PHE A 35 -9.60 -10.77 1.56
N HIS A 36 -9.41 -10.84 2.87
CA HIS A 36 -8.41 -11.65 3.55
C HIS A 36 -8.91 -13.11 3.75
N SER A 37 -9.51 -13.64 2.69
CA SER A 37 -9.99 -15.01 2.61
C SER A 37 -9.87 -15.54 1.17
N TYR A 38 -9.99 -16.85 1.03
CA TYR A 38 -10.07 -17.53 -0.27
C TYR A 38 -11.51 -17.81 -0.72
N LEU A 39 -12.51 -17.42 0.09
CA LEU A 39 -13.92 -17.79 -0.12
C LEU A 39 -14.57 -17.03 -1.28
N PHE A 40 -14.18 -15.78 -1.51
CA PHE A 40 -14.79 -14.90 -2.51
C PHE A 40 -13.78 -14.42 -3.56
N PRO A 41 -13.43 -15.24 -4.57
CA PRO A 41 -12.48 -14.87 -5.62
C PRO A 41 -13.05 -13.91 -6.68
N ILE A 42 -14.20 -13.28 -6.41
CA ILE A 42 -14.93 -12.47 -7.38
C ILE A 42 -14.53 -10.99 -7.23
N SER A 43 -13.81 -10.47 -8.22
CA SER A 43 -13.31 -9.08 -8.18
C SER A 43 -14.44 -8.04 -8.15
N GLY A 44 -15.54 -8.26 -8.86
CA GLY A 44 -16.68 -7.31 -8.89
C GLY A 44 -17.28 -7.04 -7.50
N ILE A 45 -17.46 -8.08 -6.67
CA ILE A 45 -17.96 -7.95 -5.30
C ILE A 45 -16.98 -7.14 -4.44
N LYS A 46 -15.68 -7.46 -4.52
CA LYS A 46 -14.62 -6.74 -3.80
C LYS A 46 -14.59 -5.26 -4.21
N VAL A 47 -14.69 -4.97 -5.50
CA VAL A 47 -14.72 -3.59 -6.00
C VAL A 47 -15.95 -2.83 -5.48
N ALA A 48 -17.13 -3.46 -5.49
CA ALA A 48 -18.36 -2.85 -4.96
C ALA A 48 -18.24 -2.55 -3.46
N LEU A 49 -17.70 -3.48 -2.67
CA LEU A 49 -17.46 -3.29 -1.23
C LEU A 49 -16.42 -2.19 -0.99
N LEU A 50 -15.32 -2.15 -1.73
CA LEU A 50 -14.34 -1.06 -1.59
C LEU A 50 -14.97 0.32 -1.83
N LYS A 51 -15.76 0.45 -2.89
CA LYS A 51 -16.49 1.68 -3.21
C LYS A 51 -17.48 2.06 -2.10
N LEU A 52 -18.24 1.09 -1.58
CA LEU A 52 -19.17 1.30 -0.46
C LEU A 52 -18.44 1.84 0.78
N PHE A 53 -17.22 1.37 1.05
CA PHE A 53 -16.40 1.84 2.16
C PHE A 53 -15.59 3.11 1.84
N GLY A 54 -15.79 3.73 0.69
CA GLY A 54 -15.26 5.04 0.33
C GLY A 54 -13.94 5.03 -0.45
N ALA A 55 -13.49 3.87 -0.94
CA ALA A 55 -12.39 3.82 -1.90
C ALA A 55 -12.83 4.34 -3.28
N LYS A 56 -11.90 4.91 -4.03
CA LYS A 56 -12.09 5.19 -5.46
C LYS A 56 -11.50 4.03 -6.25
N VAL A 57 -12.29 3.37 -7.09
CA VAL A 57 -11.83 2.19 -7.85
C VAL A 57 -12.29 2.28 -9.30
N GLY A 58 -11.34 2.17 -10.21
CA GLY A 58 -11.53 2.23 -11.65
C GLY A 58 -12.26 1.03 -12.26
N LYS A 59 -12.34 1.03 -13.59
CA LYS A 59 -12.89 -0.05 -14.42
C LYS A 59 -11.91 -1.20 -14.53
N GLY A 60 -12.40 -2.44 -14.55
CA GLY A 60 -11.58 -3.61 -14.89
C GLY A 60 -10.50 -3.98 -13.86
N VAL A 61 -10.58 -3.44 -12.64
CA VAL A 61 -9.67 -3.78 -11.55
C VAL A 61 -9.85 -5.25 -11.14
N VAL A 62 -8.74 -5.98 -11.05
CA VAL A 62 -8.70 -7.38 -10.64
C VAL A 62 -8.07 -7.49 -9.26
N ILE A 63 -8.81 -8.10 -8.32
CA ILE A 63 -8.38 -8.28 -6.93
C ILE A 63 -8.40 -9.77 -6.59
N LYS A 64 -7.21 -10.35 -6.49
CA LYS A 64 -7.04 -11.76 -6.17
C LYS A 64 -7.43 -12.11 -4.72
N PRO A 65 -7.62 -13.39 -4.40
CA PRO A 65 -7.90 -13.84 -3.05
C PRO A 65 -6.85 -13.42 -2.02
N ASN A 66 -7.29 -13.38 -0.77
CA ASN A 66 -6.44 -13.13 0.39
C ASN A 66 -5.70 -11.78 0.42
N VAL A 67 -6.18 -10.78 -0.31
CA VAL A 67 -5.68 -9.40 -0.23
C VAL A 67 -6.11 -8.77 1.10
N ASN A 68 -5.29 -7.90 1.69
CA ASN A 68 -5.62 -7.20 2.92
C ASN A 68 -5.53 -5.68 2.72
N ILE A 69 -6.57 -4.93 3.10
CA ILE A 69 -6.62 -3.47 2.97
C ILE A 69 -7.06 -2.90 4.31
N LYS A 70 -6.30 -1.96 4.88
CA LYS A 70 -6.60 -1.42 6.21
C LYS A 70 -7.77 -0.44 6.23
N TYR A 71 -7.69 0.62 5.43
CA TYR A 71 -8.67 1.71 5.42
C TYR A 71 -9.06 2.08 3.98
N PRO A 72 -10.15 1.52 3.42
CA PRO A 72 -10.56 1.77 2.03
C PRO A 72 -10.79 3.25 1.71
N TRP A 73 -11.23 4.04 2.69
CA TRP A 73 -11.44 5.49 2.51
C TRP A 73 -10.15 6.30 2.30
N PHE A 74 -8.98 5.67 2.42
CA PHE A 74 -7.69 6.24 2.05
C PHE A 74 -7.09 5.56 0.79
N LEU A 75 -7.89 4.83 0.02
CA LEU A 75 -7.42 4.07 -1.13
C LEU A 75 -8.05 4.60 -2.44
N SER A 76 -7.19 4.86 -3.43
CA SER A 76 -7.59 5.08 -4.81
C SER A 76 -6.88 4.11 -5.74
N ILE A 77 -7.60 3.48 -6.67
CA ILE A 77 -7.09 2.53 -7.66
C ILE A 77 -7.60 2.92 -9.04
N GLY A 78 -6.70 3.10 -10.01
CA GLY A 78 -7.02 3.39 -11.41
C GLY A 78 -7.55 2.19 -12.18
N ASP A 79 -7.75 2.38 -13.48
CA ASP A 79 -8.37 1.39 -14.36
C ASP A 79 -7.41 0.24 -14.68
N TYR A 80 -7.95 -0.97 -14.87
CA TYR A 80 -7.23 -2.17 -15.31
C TYR A 80 -6.01 -2.53 -14.45
N THR A 81 -6.01 -2.12 -13.19
CA THR A 81 -4.97 -2.48 -12.22
C THR A 81 -5.22 -3.87 -11.66
N TRP A 82 -4.13 -4.63 -11.49
CA TRP A 82 -4.16 -5.99 -11.00
C TRP A 82 -3.45 -6.09 -9.64
N MET A 83 -4.12 -6.71 -8.67
CA MET A 83 -3.55 -7.00 -7.35
C MET A 83 -3.54 -8.50 -7.10
N GLY A 84 -2.34 -9.03 -6.87
CA GLY A 84 -2.07 -10.43 -6.64
C GLY A 84 -2.50 -10.94 -5.27
N GLU A 85 -2.41 -12.25 -5.11
CA GLU A 85 -2.74 -12.90 -3.85
C GLU A 85 -1.90 -12.33 -2.70
N LYS A 86 -2.52 -12.11 -1.54
CA LYS A 86 -1.83 -11.67 -0.33
C LYS A 86 -1.14 -10.31 -0.42
N VAL A 87 -1.46 -9.48 -1.41
CA VAL A 87 -1.06 -8.07 -1.38
C VAL A 87 -1.63 -7.44 -0.11
N TRP A 88 -0.78 -6.72 0.63
CA TRP A 88 -1.21 -6.00 1.83
C TRP A 88 -1.00 -4.50 1.64
N ILE A 89 -2.09 -3.74 1.80
CA ILE A 89 -2.11 -2.28 1.80
C ILE A 89 -2.39 -1.82 3.25
N ASP A 90 -1.34 -1.55 4.01
CA ASP A 90 -1.39 -1.00 5.38
C ASP A 90 -1.45 0.54 5.33
N ASN A 91 -2.56 1.04 4.77
CA ASN A 91 -2.76 2.47 4.52
C ASN A 91 -3.38 3.20 5.72
N LEU A 92 -2.53 3.71 6.60
CA LEU A 92 -2.92 4.67 7.66
C LEU A 92 -3.26 6.05 7.10
N CYS A 93 -2.71 6.41 5.94
CA CYS A 93 -3.08 7.60 5.16
C CYS A 93 -3.19 7.23 3.67
N GLU A 94 -3.21 8.21 2.76
CA GLU A 94 -3.49 7.98 1.35
C GLU A 94 -2.52 6.97 0.68
N VAL A 95 -3.10 6.00 -0.02
CA VAL A 95 -2.42 5.19 -1.04
C VAL A 95 -3.16 5.39 -2.36
N ARG A 96 -2.46 5.96 -3.34
CA ARG A 96 -2.98 6.17 -4.69
C ARG A 96 -2.26 5.24 -5.66
N ILE A 97 -3.01 4.36 -6.30
CA ILE A 97 -2.52 3.45 -7.33
C ILE A 97 -3.13 3.87 -8.67
N GLY A 98 -2.29 4.10 -9.66
CA GLY A 98 -2.68 4.50 -11.01
C GLY A 98 -3.39 3.39 -11.79
N SER A 99 -3.54 3.63 -13.09
CA SER A 99 -4.10 2.68 -14.04
C SER A 99 -3.02 1.75 -14.59
N HIS A 100 -3.41 0.54 -14.99
CA HIS A 100 -2.52 -0.47 -15.54
C HIS A 100 -1.34 -0.84 -14.61
N CYS A 101 -1.49 -0.64 -13.30
CA CYS A 101 -0.49 -1.08 -12.32
C CYS A 101 -0.61 -2.59 -12.09
N CYS A 102 0.51 -3.22 -11.73
CA CYS A 102 0.54 -4.60 -11.28
C CYS A 102 1.20 -4.66 -9.90
N LEU A 103 0.47 -5.15 -8.90
CA LEU A 103 1.01 -5.48 -7.58
C LEU A 103 1.07 -6.99 -7.48
N SER A 104 2.26 -7.55 -7.58
CA SER A 104 2.48 -9.00 -7.52
C SER A 104 2.29 -9.55 -6.10
N GLN A 105 2.18 -10.87 -6.02
CA GLN A 105 1.78 -11.58 -4.80
C GLN A 105 2.63 -11.20 -3.59
N GLU A 106 2.00 -11.09 -2.44
CA GLU A 106 2.67 -10.79 -1.16
C GLU A 106 3.42 -9.45 -1.15
N SER A 107 3.22 -8.56 -2.14
CA SER A 107 3.77 -7.21 -2.07
C SER A 107 3.13 -6.42 -0.93
N TYR A 108 3.92 -5.59 -0.24
CA TYR A 108 3.51 -4.88 0.95
C TYR A 108 3.70 -3.36 0.80
N LEU A 109 2.61 -2.61 0.87
CA LEU A 109 2.62 -1.15 0.88
C LEU A 109 2.24 -0.69 2.29
N LEU A 110 3.09 0.11 2.93
CA LEU A 110 2.85 0.62 4.28
C LEU A 110 3.06 2.14 4.35
N THR A 111 2.08 2.85 4.91
CA THR A 111 2.18 4.32 5.04
C THR A 111 2.56 4.76 6.45
N GLY A 112 2.62 3.83 7.42
CA GLY A 112 2.93 4.10 8.82
C GLY A 112 4.41 3.91 9.15
N ASN A 113 4.92 4.77 10.02
CA ASN A 113 6.22 4.63 10.69
C ASN A 113 6.14 5.27 12.07
N HIS A 114 7.25 5.32 12.81
CA HIS A 114 7.34 5.98 14.09
C HIS A 114 8.56 6.90 14.15
N ASN A 115 8.44 7.99 14.91
CA ASN A 115 9.57 8.87 15.17
C ASN A 115 10.55 8.20 16.15
N TYR A 116 11.47 7.41 15.62
CA TYR A 116 12.49 6.70 16.40
C TYR A 116 13.51 7.62 17.09
N LYS A 117 13.46 8.94 16.84
CA LYS A 117 14.28 9.95 17.53
C LYS A 117 13.59 10.52 18.78
N LYS A 118 12.33 10.19 19.04
CA LYS A 118 11.59 10.59 20.25
C LYS A 118 11.44 9.40 21.19
N SER A 119 11.56 9.65 22.49
CA SER A 119 11.24 8.64 23.52
C SER A 119 9.79 8.17 23.44
N THR A 120 8.86 9.03 23.04
CA THR A 120 7.43 8.71 22.90
C THR A 120 7.10 7.81 21.71
N PHE A 121 8.02 7.66 20.74
CA PHE A 121 7.85 6.84 19.54
C PHE A 121 6.55 7.16 18.77
N ASP A 122 6.22 8.44 18.65
CA ASP A 122 4.98 8.91 18.02
C ASP A 122 4.80 8.35 16.61
N LEU A 123 3.55 8.09 16.21
CA LEU A 123 3.22 7.70 14.84
C LEU A 123 3.68 8.78 13.84
N ILE A 124 4.11 8.35 12.67
CA ILE A 124 4.31 9.17 11.47
C ILE A 124 3.55 8.47 10.34
N THR A 125 2.89 9.24 9.48
CA THR A 125 2.26 8.69 8.27
C THR A 125 2.68 9.47 7.03
N GLN A 126 2.99 8.78 5.94
CA GLN A 126 3.31 9.40 4.66
C GLN A 126 2.67 8.61 3.52
N SER A 127 2.05 9.32 2.58
CA SER A 127 1.30 8.72 1.46
C SER A 127 2.21 7.91 0.54
N ILE A 128 1.64 6.92 -0.14
CA ILE A 128 2.30 6.20 -1.24
C ILE A 128 1.55 6.52 -2.53
N ILE A 129 2.31 6.80 -3.60
CA ILE A 129 1.77 7.06 -4.92
C ILE A 129 2.42 6.11 -5.90
N LEU A 130 1.63 5.28 -6.57
CA LEU A 130 2.04 4.52 -7.75
C LEU A 130 1.37 5.19 -8.97
N GLU A 131 2.16 5.71 -9.90
CA GLU A 131 1.65 6.21 -11.17
C GLU A 131 1.33 5.07 -12.14
N ASP A 132 0.81 5.43 -13.32
CA ASP A 132 0.33 4.46 -14.30
C ASP A 132 1.44 3.49 -14.76
N GLY A 133 1.08 2.23 -14.98
CA GLY A 133 1.99 1.20 -15.50
C GLY A 133 3.07 0.71 -14.51
N VAL A 134 3.06 1.19 -13.26
CA VAL A 134 3.98 0.73 -12.21
C VAL A 134 3.80 -0.76 -11.94
N TRP A 135 4.92 -1.47 -11.80
CA TRP A 135 4.94 -2.87 -11.40
C TRP A 135 5.70 -3.04 -10.09
N ILE A 136 5.00 -3.47 -9.04
CA ILE A 136 5.57 -3.90 -7.77
C ILE A 136 5.70 -5.43 -7.79
N GLY A 137 6.93 -5.93 -7.77
CA GLY A 137 7.25 -7.35 -7.81
C GLY A 137 6.80 -8.12 -6.58
N ALA A 138 6.78 -9.45 -6.68
CA ALA A 138 6.28 -10.29 -5.60
C ALA A 138 7.13 -10.10 -4.34
N LYS A 139 6.50 -10.10 -3.16
CA LYS A 139 7.17 -9.87 -1.86
C LYS A 139 7.95 -8.56 -1.75
N ALA A 140 7.78 -7.62 -2.69
CA ALA A 140 8.44 -6.33 -2.61
C ALA A 140 7.71 -5.42 -1.61
N VAL A 141 8.45 -4.48 -1.02
CA VAL A 141 7.94 -3.54 -0.01
C VAL A 141 8.06 -2.12 -0.53
N VAL A 142 7.01 -1.32 -0.36
CA VAL A 142 7.00 0.12 -0.64
C VAL A 142 6.83 0.87 0.67
N ALA A 143 7.86 1.62 1.05
CA ALA A 143 7.92 2.34 2.32
C ALA A 143 7.09 3.64 2.30
N PRO A 144 6.83 4.25 3.48
CA PRO A 144 6.08 5.49 3.58
C PRO A 144 6.72 6.63 2.76
N GLY A 145 5.89 7.42 2.08
CA GLY A 145 6.34 8.61 1.33
C GLY A 145 6.91 8.32 -0.06
N VAL A 146 6.97 7.05 -0.47
CA VAL A 146 7.51 6.67 -1.79
C VAL A 146 6.52 7.01 -2.90
N VAL A 147 7.06 7.64 -3.95
CA VAL A 147 6.39 7.79 -5.25
C VAL A 147 7.07 6.87 -6.26
N CYS A 148 6.33 5.94 -6.84
CA CYS A 148 6.77 5.16 -7.98
C CYS A 148 6.24 5.85 -9.24
N HIS A 149 7.12 6.47 -10.02
CA HIS A 149 6.70 7.18 -11.24
C HIS A 149 6.34 6.23 -12.38
N GLN A 150 5.73 6.78 -13.43
CA GLN A 150 5.16 6.03 -14.54
C GLN A 150 6.07 4.92 -15.04
N ASN A 151 5.50 3.71 -15.20
CA ASN A 151 6.20 2.50 -15.64
C ASN A 151 7.37 2.03 -14.76
N ALA A 152 7.61 2.59 -13.58
CA ALA A 152 8.65 2.10 -12.69
C ALA A 152 8.42 0.62 -12.31
N LEU A 153 9.50 -0.13 -12.16
CA LEU A 153 9.48 -1.54 -11.77
C LEU A 153 10.30 -1.71 -10.49
N LEU A 154 9.68 -2.23 -9.44
CA LEU A 154 10.37 -2.73 -8.26
C LEU A 154 10.44 -4.26 -8.36
N THR A 155 11.63 -4.84 -8.41
CA THR A 155 11.77 -6.29 -8.60
C THR A 155 11.31 -7.09 -7.37
N VAL A 156 11.15 -8.40 -7.55
CA VAL A 156 10.84 -9.36 -6.49
C VAL A 156 11.72 -9.17 -5.25
N CYS A 157 11.13 -9.27 -4.06
CA CYS A 157 11.81 -9.14 -2.75
C CYS A 157 12.58 -7.83 -2.52
N SER A 158 12.33 -6.78 -3.30
CA SER A 158 13.02 -5.49 -3.16
C SER A 158 12.28 -4.52 -2.23
N VAL A 159 13.01 -3.57 -1.64
CA VAL A 159 12.45 -2.58 -0.71
C VAL A 159 12.67 -1.17 -1.23
N ALA A 160 11.61 -0.55 -1.73
CA ALA A 160 11.61 0.86 -2.09
C ALA A 160 11.54 1.71 -0.82
N SER A 161 12.65 2.34 -0.47
CA SER A 161 12.76 3.32 0.63
C SER A 161 12.90 4.77 0.14
N GLN A 162 12.93 4.95 -1.18
CA GLN A 162 13.00 6.22 -1.88
C GLN A 162 12.13 6.13 -3.14
N SER A 163 11.74 7.28 -3.70
CA SER A 163 10.97 7.33 -4.94
C SER A 163 11.70 6.68 -6.12
N LEU A 164 10.94 6.06 -7.02
CA LEU A 164 11.44 5.36 -8.19
C LEU A 164 11.21 6.22 -9.43
N ASP A 165 12.27 6.42 -10.21
CA ASP A 165 12.22 7.16 -11.47
C ASP A 165 11.29 6.50 -12.49
N ALA A 166 10.70 7.33 -13.37
CA ALA A 166 9.88 6.86 -14.47
C ALA A 166 10.69 5.93 -15.40
N ASN A 167 10.01 4.96 -16.00
CA ASN A 167 10.59 4.00 -16.95
C ASN A 167 11.88 3.34 -16.43
N SER A 168 12.01 3.10 -15.13
CA SER A 168 13.22 2.55 -14.52
C SER A 168 12.96 1.25 -13.78
N ILE A 169 13.99 0.42 -13.65
CA ILE A 169 13.95 -0.83 -12.88
C ILE A 169 14.82 -0.67 -11.64
N TYR A 170 14.25 -0.98 -10.48
CA TYR A 170 14.91 -0.95 -9.18
C TYR A 170 14.96 -2.34 -8.56
N SER A 171 16.08 -2.67 -7.90
CA SER A 171 16.28 -3.97 -7.27
C SER A 171 17.12 -3.86 -5.99
N GLY A 172 16.85 -4.72 -5.01
CA GLY A 172 17.61 -4.83 -3.77
C GLY A 172 16.87 -4.34 -2.51
N ASN A 173 17.54 -4.43 -1.37
CA ASN A 173 17.08 -3.90 -0.09
C ASN A 173 18.25 -3.17 0.62
N PRO A 174 18.29 -1.83 0.60
CA PRO A 174 17.37 -0.94 -0.10
C PRO A 174 17.47 -1.09 -1.63
N ALA A 175 16.36 -0.83 -2.33
CA ALA A 175 16.32 -0.92 -3.79
C ALA A 175 17.06 0.24 -4.44
N VAL A 176 17.91 -0.07 -5.41
CA VAL A 176 18.63 0.92 -6.22
C VAL A 176 18.26 0.76 -7.69
N LYS A 177 18.34 1.86 -8.46
CA LYS A 177 18.11 1.82 -9.91
C LYS A 177 19.19 0.97 -10.57
N ILE A 178 18.77 -0.07 -11.29
CA ILE A 178 19.69 -1.00 -11.98
C ILE A 178 19.76 -0.77 -13.49
N ARG A 179 18.69 -0.27 -14.11
CA ARG A 179 18.63 0.09 -15.54
C ARG A 179 17.31 0.77 -15.90
N GLU A 180 17.25 1.32 -17.11
CA GLU A 180 15.99 1.74 -17.73
C GLU A 180 15.12 0.52 -18.10
N ARG A 181 13.80 0.70 -18.02
CA ARG A 181 12.75 -0.21 -18.47
C ARG A 181 12.34 0.18 -19.88
N ILE A 182 12.75 -0.63 -20.86
CA ILE A 182 12.37 -0.43 -22.26
C ILE A 182 11.11 -1.25 -22.55
N ILE A 183 10.01 -0.57 -22.91
CA ILE A 183 8.73 -1.18 -23.32
C ILE A 183 8.67 -1.13 -24.85
N LYS A 184 8.39 -2.27 -25.48
CA LYS A 184 8.22 -2.36 -26.94
C LYS A 184 6.75 -2.65 -27.26
N SER A 185 6.25 -2.03 -28.33
CA SER A 185 4.95 -2.29 -28.93
C SER A 185 4.98 -3.52 -29.83
#